data_AF-A0A7L0EMN6-F1
#
_entry.id   AF-A0A7L0EMN6-F1
#
_cell.length_a   1.000
_cell.length_b   1.000
_cell.length_c   1.000
_cell.angle_alpha   90.00
_cell.angle_beta   90.00
_cell.angle_gamma   90.00
#
_symmetry.space_group_name_H-M   'P 1'
#
loop_
_entity.id
_entity.type
_entity.pdbx_description
1 polymer ?
#
loop_
_entity_poly.entity_id
_entity_poly.type
_entity_poly.pdbx_seq_one_letter_code
_entity_poly.pdbx_strand_id
1 'polypeptide(L)'
;QCDLQGLWRNELGSNMTLSALDTAGTFSGSYHTAVAATSKKILVSPLQGAQQHAGAKGQPTFGFTVQWQFSDSTTIFVGQCFVDHHGKETLEPTGLL
;
A
#
# COMPACT_ATOMS: atom_id res chain seq x y z
N GLN A 1 12.46 -0.38 -10.56
CA GLN A 1 12.03 1.02 -10.33
C GLN A 1 10.51 0.98 -10.30
N CYS A 2 9.92 1.46 -9.20
CA CYS A 2 8.57 1.14 -8.76
C CYS A 2 8.34 -0.34 -8.47
N ASP A 3 9.25 -0.91 -7.68
CA ASP A 3 9.00 -2.18 -7.02
C ASP A 3 8.25 -1.89 -5.71
N LEU A 4 6.98 -2.31 -5.63
CA LEU A 4 6.21 -2.07 -4.41
C LEU A 4 6.72 -2.90 -3.23
N GLN A 5 7.51 -3.96 -3.46
CA GLN A 5 8.07 -4.76 -2.38
C GLN A 5 8.91 -3.90 -1.43
N GLY A 6 8.65 -4.04 -0.13
CA GLY A 6 9.46 -3.38 0.89
C GLY A 6 8.65 -2.69 1.96
N LEU A 7 9.29 -1.76 2.67
CA LEU A 7 8.72 -1.01 3.77
C LEU A 7 8.40 0.42 3.35
N TRP A 8 7.17 0.83 3.61
CA TRP A 8 6.65 2.15 3.27
C TRP A 8 6.12 2.83 4.52
N ARG A 9 6.25 4.15 4.56
CA ARG A 9 5.69 4.99 5.63
C ARG A 9 5.01 6.20 5.02
N ASN A 10 3.81 6.52 5.50
CA ASN A 10 3.08 7.72 5.07
C ASN A 10 3.29 8.89 6.05
N GLU A 11 2.77 10.06 5.68
CA GLU A 11 2.90 11.31 6.46
C GLU A 11 2.18 11.26 7.83
N LEU A 12 1.17 10.40 7.97
CA LEU A 12 0.47 10.16 9.24
C LEU A 12 1.30 9.28 10.20
N GLY A 13 2.39 8.69 9.72
CA GLY A 13 3.25 7.80 10.50
C GLY A 13 2.84 6.33 10.45
N SER A 14 1.85 5.96 9.62
CA SER A 14 1.48 4.57 9.36
C SER A 14 2.58 3.85 8.60
N ASN A 15 2.84 2.59 8.96
CA ASN A 15 3.83 1.75 8.29
C ASN A 15 3.14 0.64 7.50
N MET A 16 3.69 0.31 6.35
CA MET A 16 3.22 -0.76 5.49
C MET A 16 4.40 -1.61 5.06
N THR A 17 4.20 -2.91 4.96
CA THR A 17 5.19 -3.86 4.43
C THR A 17 4.53 -4.69 3.35
N LEU A 18 5.11 -4.70 2.16
CA LEU A 18 4.60 -5.41 0.99
C LEU A 18 5.54 -6.57 0.63
N SER A 19 4.95 -7.73 0.36
CA SER A 19 5.66 -8.89 -0.16
C SER A 19 6.14 -8.65 -1.59
N ALA A 20 7.02 -9.53 -2.08
CA ALA A 20 7.30 -9.60 -3.50
C ALA A 20 5.99 -9.81 -4.29
N LEU A 21 5.93 -9.22 -5.47
CA LEU A 21 4.83 -9.41 -6.40
C LEU A 21 4.99 -10.75 -7.11
N ASP A 22 3.86 -11.41 -7.38
CA ASP A 22 3.84 -12.58 -8.25
C ASP A 22 3.86 -12.18 -9.75
N THR A 23 3.86 -13.18 -10.64
CA THR A 23 3.89 -12.96 -12.09
C THR A 23 2.66 -12.23 -12.64
N ALA A 24 1.53 -12.29 -11.93
CA ALA A 24 0.30 -11.60 -12.27
C ALA A 24 0.27 -10.16 -11.68
N GLY A 25 1.30 -9.75 -10.95
CA GLY A 25 1.38 -8.46 -10.27
C GLY A 25 0.61 -8.41 -8.96
N THR A 26 0.15 -9.56 -8.43
CA THR A 26 -0.53 -9.59 -7.13
C THR A 26 0.47 -9.59 -5.99
N PHE A 27 0.07 -8.99 -4.88
CA PHE A 27 0.89 -8.93 -3.67
C PHE A 27 0.05 -9.01 -2.41
N SER A 28 0.73 -9.35 -1.32
CA SER A 28 0.18 -9.34 0.03
C SER A 28 1.04 -8.45 0.91
N GLY A 29 0.59 -8.18 2.13
CA GLY A 29 1.39 -7.44 3.07
C GLY A 29 0.71 -7.22 4.40
N SER A 30 1.27 -6.28 5.15
CA SER A 30 0.74 -5.83 6.42
C SER A 30 0.72 -4.31 6.50
N TYR A 31 -0.32 -3.78 7.12
CA TYR A 31 -0.52 -2.36 7.38
C TYR A 31 -0.65 -2.13 8.89
N HIS A 32 0.15 -1.20 9.42
CA HIS A 32 0.09 -0.75 10.79
C HIS A 32 -0.22 0.75 10.78
N THR A 33 -1.50 1.09 10.95
CA THR A 33 -1.95 2.48 10.93
C THR A 33 -1.53 3.22 12.20
N ALA A 34 -1.21 4.51 12.10
CA ALA A 34 -0.99 5.37 13.25
C ALA A 34 -2.28 5.99 13.80
N VAL A 35 -3.37 5.96 13.02
CA VAL A 35 -4.65 6.60 13.33
C VAL A 35 -5.83 5.66 13.06
N ALA A 36 -6.91 5.81 13.81
CA ALA A 36 -8.14 5.03 13.63
C ALA A 36 -9.38 5.84 14.02
N ALA A 37 -10.51 5.58 13.37
CA ALA A 37 -11.82 6.16 13.70
C ALA A 37 -12.57 5.39 14.82
N THR A 38 -11.86 4.53 15.54
CA THR A 38 -12.38 3.70 16.63
C THR A 38 -11.48 3.83 17.87
N SER A 39 -12.03 3.58 19.05
CA SER A 39 -11.28 3.51 20.31
C SER A 39 -10.63 2.15 20.57
N LYS A 40 -10.86 1.15 19.70
CA LYS A 40 -10.21 -0.17 19.80
C LYS A 40 -8.68 -0.03 19.63
N LYS A 41 -7.93 -0.89 20.32
CA LYS A 41 -6.46 -0.94 20.20
C LYS A 41 -6.08 -1.27 18.76
N ILE A 42 -5.24 -0.44 18.15
CA ILE A 42 -4.71 -0.68 16.81
C ILE A 42 -3.90 -1.98 16.78
N LEU A 43 -4.14 -2.80 15.76
CA LEU A 43 -3.41 -4.04 15.48
C LEU A 43 -2.89 -3.99 14.04
N VAL A 44 -1.73 -4.64 13.82
CA VAL A 44 -1.23 -4.90 12.47
C VAL A 44 -2.28 -5.70 11.71
N SER A 45 -2.61 -5.23 10.51
CA SER A 45 -3.72 -5.76 9.70
C SER A 45 -3.21 -6.23 8.35
N PRO A 46 -3.66 -7.38 7.83
CA PRO A 46 -3.25 -7.86 6.53
C PRO A 46 -3.81 -6.97 5.41
N LEU A 47 -3.08 -6.92 4.30
CA LEU A 47 -3.55 -6.34 3.06
C LEU A 47 -3.29 -7.28 1.89
N GLN A 48 -4.08 -7.10 0.83
CA GLN A 48 -3.90 -7.78 -0.45
C GLN A 48 -4.21 -6.84 -1.61
N GLY A 49 -3.43 -6.91 -2.68
CA GLY A 49 -3.56 -6.00 -3.81
C GLY A 49 -2.96 -6.53 -5.10
N ALA A 50 -2.99 -5.67 -6.11
CA ALA A 50 -2.36 -5.90 -7.40
C ALA A 50 -1.81 -4.60 -7.99
N GLN A 51 -0.73 -4.74 -8.76
CA GLN A 51 -0.08 -3.69 -9.52
C GLN A 51 -0.18 -4.03 -11.00
N GLN A 52 -0.47 -3.03 -11.83
CA GLN A 52 -0.40 -3.19 -13.27
C GLN A 52 1.04 -3.45 -13.71
N HIS A 53 1.24 -4.24 -14.77
CA HIS A 53 2.57 -4.38 -15.36
C HIS A 53 3.10 -3.00 -15.80
N ALA A 54 4.40 -2.79 -15.62
CA ALA A 54 5.04 -1.55 -16.02
C ALA A 54 4.89 -1.36 -17.55
N GLY A 55 4.06 -0.42 -17.96
CA GLY A 55 3.98 0.03 -19.35
C GLY A 55 5.19 0.90 -19.75
N ALA A 56 5.15 1.48 -20.94
CA ALA A 56 6.27 2.26 -21.51
C ALA A 56 6.78 3.42 -20.62
N LYS A 57 5.97 3.91 -19.68
CA LYS A 57 6.33 4.99 -18.75
C LYS A 57 6.99 4.52 -17.45
N GLY A 58 7.02 3.21 -17.15
CA GLY A 58 7.66 2.66 -15.96
C GLY A 58 7.02 3.04 -14.61
N GLN A 59 5.82 3.63 -14.61
CA GLN A 59 5.11 4.10 -13.42
C GLN A 59 3.71 3.46 -13.35
N PRO A 60 3.63 2.20 -12.91
CA PRO A 60 2.38 1.47 -12.88
C PRO A 60 1.43 1.95 -11.78
N THR A 61 0.13 1.81 -12.04
CA THR A 61 -0.90 1.97 -11.03
C THR A 61 -1.05 0.69 -10.21
N PHE A 62 -1.52 0.83 -8.97
CA PHE A 62 -1.77 -0.27 -8.07
C PHE A 62 -3.03 -0.02 -7.24
N GLY A 63 -3.56 -1.10 -6.67
CA GLY A 63 -4.59 -1.00 -5.65
C GLY A 63 -4.46 -2.15 -4.64
N PHE A 64 -4.84 -1.88 -3.39
CA PHE A 64 -4.87 -2.89 -2.34
C PHE A 64 -5.99 -2.63 -1.34
N THR A 65 -6.43 -3.69 -0.69
CA THR A 65 -7.45 -3.70 0.36
C THR A 65 -6.79 -4.04 1.68
N VAL A 66 -7.10 -3.29 2.73
CA VAL A 66 -6.69 -3.56 4.11
C VAL A 66 -7.88 -4.10 4.89
N GLN A 67 -7.73 -5.30 5.44
CA GLN A 67 -8.71 -5.93 6.32
C GLN A 67 -8.33 -5.67 7.78
N TRP A 68 -8.96 -4.68 8.41
CA TRP A 68 -8.58 -4.25 9.76
C TRP A 68 -8.84 -5.33 10.81
N GLN A 69 -7.80 -5.75 11.55
CA GLN A 69 -7.92 -6.78 12.60
C GLN A 69 -8.55 -6.26 13.90
N PHE A 70 -8.81 -4.96 13.97
CA PHE A 70 -9.32 -4.28 15.16
C PHE A 70 -10.60 -3.47 14.86
N SER A 71 -11.22 -3.64 13.70
CA SER A 71 -12.44 -2.94 13.28
C SER A 71 -13.25 -3.82 12.32
N ASP A 72 -14.54 -3.56 12.19
CA ASP A 72 -15.39 -4.22 11.19
C ASP A 72 -15.36 -3.49 9.83
N SER A 73 -14.55 -2.43 9.73
CA SER A 73 -14.35 -1.65 8.51
C SER A 73 -13.32 -2.28 7.56
N THR A 74 -13.28 -1.81 6.33
CA THR A 74 -12.27 -2.14 5.33
C THR A 74 -11.81 -0.84 4.68
N THR A 75 -10.54 -0.75 4.32
CA THR A 75 -10.05 0.40 3.54
C THR A 75 -9.46 -0.10 2.24
N ILE A 76 -9.82 0.54 1.13
CA ILE A 76 -9.14 0.34 -0.14
C ILE A 76 -8.22 1.53 -0.42
N PHE A 77 -7.08 1.26 -1.02
CA PHE A 77 -6.19 2.27 -1.56
C PHE A 77 -5.98 2.01 -3.05
N VAL A 78 -5.98 3.05 -3.86
CA VAL A 78 -5.60 3.01 -5.27
C VAL A 78 -4.66 4.17 -5.55
N GLY A 79 -3.57 3.90 -6.27
CA GLY A 79 -2.53 4.90 -6.47
C GLY A 79 -1.59 4.58 -7.61
N GLN A 80 -0.55 5.38 -7.70
CA GLN A 80 0.53 5.22 -8.66
C GLN A 80 1.88 5.40 -7.95
N CYS A 81 2.88 4.65 -8.36
CA CYS A 81 4.25 4.86 -7.93
C CYS A 81 4.96 5.82 -8.88
N PHE A 82 5.65 6.79 -8.30
CA PHE A 82 6.49 7.77 -9.00
C PHE A 82 7.94 7.60 -8.58
N VAL A 83 8.85 7.91 -9.50
CA VAL A 83 10.29 7.94 -9.21
C VAL A 83 10.84 9.29 -9.66
N ASP A 84 11.53 9.97 -8.76
CA ASP A 84 12.13 11.27 -9.06
C ASP A 84 13.48 11.14 -9.78
N HIS A 85 14.07 12.28 -10.13
CA HIS A 85 15.37 12.36 -10.81
C HIS A 85 16.55 11.88 -9.96
N HIS A 86 16.36 11.71 -8.65
CA HIS A 86 17.32 11.12 -7.72
C HIS A 86 17.08 9.62 -7.49
N GLY A 87 16.06 9.04 -8.13
CA GLY A 87 15.70 7.63 -7.96
C GLY A 87 14.87 7.34 -6.71
N LYS A 88 14.41 8.37 -5.98
CA LYS A 88 13.53 8.19 -4.83
C LYS A 88 12.13 7.80 -5.31
N GLU A 89 11.62 6.71 -4.76
CA GLU A 89 10.28 6.21 -5.05
C GLU A 89 9.25 6.77 -4.07
N THR A 90 8.11 7.20 -4.59
CA THR A 90 6.97 7.72 -3.81
C THR A 90 5.68 7.05 -4.28
N LEU A 91 4.85 6.63 -3.33
CA LEU A 91 3.49 6.15 -3.62
C LEU A 91 2.51 7.28 -3.38
N GLU A 92 1.66 7.55 -4.36
CA GLU A 92 0.59 8.56 -4.28
C GLU A 92 -0.79 7.88 -4.32
N PRO A 93 -1.28 7.31 -3.20
CA PRO A 93 -2.58 6.67 -3.14
C PRO A 93 -3.70 7.63 -2.69
N THR A 94 -4.91 7.39 -3.18
CA THR A 94 -6.14 7.81 -2.53
C THR A 94 -6.81 6.62 -1.85
N GLY A 95 -7.54 6.85 -0.76
CA GLY A 95 -8.15 5.80 0.03
C GLY A 95 -9.63 6.06 0.31
N LEU A 96 -10.39 4.96 0.45
CA LEU A 96 -11.78 4.96 0.91
C LEU A 96 -11.91 4.03 2.11
N LEU A 97 -12.39 4.57 3.24
CA LEU A 97 -12.71 3.86 4.47
C LEU A 97 -14.24 3.71 4.61
#